data_AF-A0A534JH26-F1
#
_entry.id   AF-A0A534JH26-F1
#
_cell.length_a   1.000
_cell.length_b   1.000
_cell.length_c   1.000
_cell.angle_alpha   90.00
_cell.angle_beta   90.00
_cell.angle_gamma   90.00
#
_symmetry.space_group_name_H-M   'P 1'
#
loop_
_entity.id
_entity.type
_entity.pdbx_description
1 polymer ?
#
loop_
_entity_poly.entity_id
_entity_poly.type
_entity_poly.pdbx_seq_one_letter_code
_entity_poly.pdbx_strand_id
1 'polypeptide(L)'
;MSLALGAIAGVLFLAVQRYGQRITARIAAAVTRGAGQVVAAVGAALDAIYRSPGRVAASLGLHIGGWIGNALVAWMAFRLIGSRIELASVVAIESLVAAARSVGVLVPNALGVQEAAYTVLTPLFGAGAELGLAVSLLKRARDIVLGVPVLLVWQAIEGRRALAGAAGAESDEPLS
;
A
#
# COMPACT_ATOMS: atom_id res chain seq x y z
N MET A 1 -3.95 -5.15 -27.54
CA MET A 1 -4.84 -6.03 -26.74
C MET A 1 -4.67 -5.82 -25.23
N SER A 2 -3.46 -5.56 -24.74
CA SER A 2 -3.12 -5.42 -23.31
C SER A 2 -3.70 -4.19 -22.60
N LEU A 3 -3.88 -3.07 -23.31
CA LEU A 3 -4.47 -1.84 -22.75
C LEU A 3 -5.98 -1.95 -22.47
N ALA A 4 -6.70 -2.69 -23.33
CA ALA A 4 -8.13 -2.92 -23.18
C ALA A 4 -8.42 -3.80 -21.96
N LEU A 5 -7.60 -4.84 -21.72
CA LEU A 5 -7.69 -5.69 -20.54
C LEU A 5 -7.42 -4.93 -19.23
N GLY A 6 -6.42 -4.04 -19.22
CA GLY A 6 -6.12 -3.20 -18.06
C GLY A 6 -7.25 -2.21 -17.73
N ALA A 7 -7.85 -1.59 -18.75
CA ALA A 7 -8.99 -0.70 -18.57
C ALA A 7 -10.23 -1.45 -18.08
N ILE A 8 -10.49 -2.66 -18.61
CA ILE A 8 -11.61 -3.51 -18.18
C ILE A 8 -11.42 -3.96 -16.73
N ALA A 9 -10.21 -4.37 -16.33
CA ALA A 9 -9.90 -4.73 -14.96
C ALA A 9 -10.05 -3.53 -14.00
N GLY A 10 -9.62 -2.34 -14.40
CA GLY A 10 -9.82 -1.10 -13.64
C GLY A 10 -11.30 -0.73 -13.48
N VAL A 11 -12.10 -0.88 -14.55
CA VAL A 11 -13.55 -0.63 -14.52
C VAL A 11 -14.27 -1.68 -13.67
N LEU A 12 -13.90 -2.96 -13.77
CA LEU A 12 -14.45 -4.02 -12.92
C LEU A 12 -14.08 -3.81 -11.45
N PHE A 13 -12.86 -3.39 -11.15
CA PHE A 13 -12.42 -3.05 -9.80
C PHE A 13 -13.21 -1.86 -9.24
N LEU A 14 -13.41 -0.81 -10.04
CA LEU A 14 -14.23 0.35 -9.67
C LEU A 14 -15.71 -0.05 -9.49
N ALA A 15 -16.25 -0.93 -10.32
CA ALA A 15 -17.61 -1.44 -10.20
C ALA A 15 -17.77 -2.29 -8.92
N VAL A 16 -16.81 -3.17 -8.63
CA VAL A 16 -16.76 -3.97 -7.40
C VAL A 16 -16.61 -3.10 -6.16
N GLN A 17 -15.80 -2.04 -6.19
CA GLN A 17 -15.72 -1.07 -5.09
C GLN A 17 -17.05 -0.31 -4.89
N ARG A 18 -17.68 0.14 -5.98
CA ARG A 18 -18.92 0.93 -5.91
C ARG A 18 -20.13 0.09 -5.46
N TYR A 19 -20.15 -1.21 -5.76
CA TYR A 19 -21.18 -2.14 -5.29
C TYR A 19 -20.85 -2.77 -3.93
N GLY A 20 -19.58 -3.04 -3.64
CA GLY A 20 -19.10 -3.64 -2.40
C GLY A 20 -19.38 -2.77 -1.17
N GLN A 21 -19.33 -1.44 -1.32
CA GLN A 21 -19.70 -0.47 -0.27
C GLN A 21 -21.11 -0.74 0.30
N ARG A 22 -22.07 -1.19 -0.51
CA ARG A 22 -23.43 -1.52 -0.07
C ARG A 22 -23.51 -2.81 0.74
N ILE A 23 -22.63 -3.78 0.47
CA ILE A 23 -22.55 -5.06 1.19
C ILE A 23 -21.79 -4.86 2.51
N THR A 24 -20.67 -4.13 2.48
CA THR A 24 -19.91 -3.77 3.67
C THR A 24 -20.76 -2.93 4.63
N ALA A 25 -21.55 -1.98 4.14
CA ALA A 25 -22.46 -1.19 4.97
C ALA A 25 -23.54 -2.05 5.66
N ARG A 26 -24.08 -3.08 4.98
CA ARG A 26 -25.07 -4.00 5.56
C ARG A 26 -24.47 -4.91 6.64
N ILE A 27 -23.25 -5.40 6.41
CA ILE A 27 -22.53 -6.23 7.39
C ILE A 27 -22.10 -5.38 8.60
N ALA A 28 -21.58 -4.16 8.39
CA ALA A 28 -21.22 -3.24 9.47
C ALA A 28 -22.42 -2.80 10.31
N ALA A 29 -23.58 -2.55 9.67
CA ALA A 29 -24.83 -2.21 10.35
C ALA A 29 -25.40 -3.38 11.18
N ALA A 30 -25.13 -4.63 10.78
CA ALA A 30 -25.57 -5.81 11.52
C ALA A 30 -24.67 -6.15 12.73
N VAL A 31 -23.40 -5.70 12.73
CA VAL A 31 -22.39 -6.13 13.72
C VAL A 31 -22.19 -5.14 14.87
N THR A 32 -22.48 -3.84 14.70
CA THR A 32 -22.25 -2.84 15.78
C THR A 32 -23.32 -1.75 15.86
N ARG A 33 -23.94 -1.59 17.05
CA ARG A 33 -24.79 -0.42 17.36
C ARG A 33 -23.88 0.81 17.47
N GLY A 34 -24.07 1.83 16.62
CA GLY A 34 -23.28 3.07 16.60
C GLY A 34 -22.41 3.27 15.35
N ALA A 35 -22.20 2.24 14.53
CA ALA A 35 -21.45 2.34 13.27
C ALA A 35 -22.12 3.25 12.21
N GLY A 36 -23.42 3.53 12.34
CA GLY A 36 -24.15 4.38 11.39
C GLY A 36 -23.54 5.78 11.23
N GLN A 37 -23.07 6.40 12.32
CA GLN A 37 -22.45 7.73 12.27
C GLN A 37 -21.07 7.70 11.60
N VAL A 38 -20.25 6.68 11.89
CA VAL A 38 -18.94 6.48 11.25
C VAL A 38 -19.11 6.21 9.77
N VAL A 39 -20.06 5.34 9.40
CA VAL A 39 -20.38 5.02 8.00
C VAL A 39 -20.88 6.26 7.25
N ALA A 40 -21.75 7.07 7.87
CA ALA A 40 -22.22 8.32 7.27
C ALA A 40 -21.08 9.35 7.10
N ALA A 41 -20.20 9.50 8.10
CA ALA A 41 -19.05 10.40 8.02
C ALA A 41 -18.05 9.98 6.93
N VAL A 42 -17.76 8.68 6.82
CA VAL A 42 -16.94 8.13 5.72
C VAL A 42 -17.60 8.37 4.37
N GLY A 43 -18.92 8.17 4.26
CA GLY A 43 -19.69 8.45 3.03
C GLY A 43 -19.58 9.92 2.60
N ALA A 44 -19.81 10.86 3.51
CA ALA A 44 -19.70 12.29 3.22
C ALA A 44 -18.27 12.70 2.82
N ALA A 45 -17.24 12.10 3.44
CA ALA A 45 -15.85 12.33 3.06
C ALA A 45 -15.53 11.80 1.65
N LEU A 46 -16.03 10.61 1.31
CA LEU A 46 -15.88 10.05 -0.04
C LEU A 46 -16.56 10.93 -1.08
N ASP A 47 -17.80 11.38 -0.82
CA ASP A 47 -18.51 12.30 -1.72
C ASP A 47 -17.72 13.60 -1.92
N ALA A 48 -17.15 14.15 -0.84
CA ALA A 48 -16.31 15.34 -0.92
C ALA A 48 -15.06 15.13 -1.80
N ILE A 49 -14.42 13.96 -1.73
CA ILE A 49 -13.29 13.57 -2.59
C ILE A 49 -13.74 13.46 -4.06
N TYR A 50 -14.86 12.78 -4.32
CA TYR A 50 -15.36 12.54 -5.68
C TYR A 50 -15.88 13.80 -6.39
N ARG A 51 -16.23 14.86 -5.67
CA ARG A 51 -16.58 16.17 -6.27
C ARG A 51 -15.43 16.83 -7.04
N SER A 52 -14.19 16.39 -6.84
CA SER A 52 -13.00 16.93 -7.52
C SER A 52 -12.34 15.89 -8.43
N PRO A 53 -12.91 15.61 -9.63
CA PRO A 53 -12.42 14.54 -10.50
C PRO A 53 -10.95 14.70 -10.90
N GLY A 54 -10.46 15.95 -11.05
CA GLY A 54 -9.04 16.22 -11.32
C GLY A 54 -8.10 15.78 -10.19
N ARG A 55 -8.50 15.96 -8.93
CA ARG A 55 -7.72 15.52 -7.76
C ARG A 55 -7.71 14.00 -7.64
N VAL A 56 -8.84 13.35 -7.92
CA VAL A 56 -8.95 11.90 -7.96
C VAL A 56 -8.06 11.33 -9.08
N ALA A 57 -8.12 11.92 -10.28
CA ALA A 57 -7.28 11.51 -11.40
C ALA A 57 -5.78 11.70 -11.10
N ALA A 58 -5.38 12.83 -10.51
CA ALA A 58 -4.00 13.07 -10.11
C ALA A 58 -3.52 12.08 -9.05
N SER A 59 -4.35 11.80 -8.03
CA SER A 59 -4.04 10.81 -7.00
C SER A 59 -3.89 9.41 -7.59
N LEU A 60 -4.79 9.03 -8.52
CA LEU A 60 -4.70 7.75 -9.21
C LEU A 60 -3.44 7.68 -10.08
N GLY A 61 -3.11 8.74 -10.81
CA GLY A 61 -1.91 8.83 -11.63
C GLY A 61 -0.63 8.69 -10.79
N LEU A 62 -0.55 9.40 -9.66
CA LEU A 62 0.58 9.27 -8.72
C LEU A 62 0.69 7.86 -8.15
N HIS A 63 -0.44 7.25 -7.79
CA HIS A 63 -0.47 5.88 -7.28
C HIS A 63 0.02 4.87 -8.32
N ILE A 64 -0.53 4.92 -9.54
CA ILE A 64 -0.11 4.05 -10.64
C ILE A 64 1.35 4.29 -11.01
N GLY A 65 1.81 5.54 -11.04
CA GLY A 65 3.21 5.89 -11.31
C GLY A 65 4.16 5.29 -10.27
N GLY A 66 3.83 5.43 -8.98
CA GLY A 66 4.60 4.81 -7.90
C GLY A 66 4.58 3.27 -7.96
N TRP A 67 3.43 2.69 -8.29
CA TRP A 67 3.29 1.24 -8.43
C TRP A 67 4.12 0.68 -9.60
N ILE A 68 4.07 1.32 -10.78
CA ILE A 68 4.90 0.98 -11.94
C ILE A 68 6.39 1.18 -11.61
N GLY A 69 6.75 2.28 -10.93
CA GLY A 69 8.12 2.52 -10.48
C GLY A 69 8.63 1.40 -9.58
N ASN A 70 7.80 0.93 -8.64
CA ASN A 70 8.15 -0.21 -7.79
C ASN A 70 8.31 -1.52 -8.60
N ALA A 71 7.48 -1.76 -9.62
CA ALA A 71 7.62 -2.92 -10.51
C ALA A 71 8.90 -2.83 -11.36
N LEU A 72 9.27 -1.63 -11.83
CA LEU A 72 10.49 -1.40 -12.58
C LEU A 72 11.74 -1.69 -11.74
N VAL A 73 11.75 -1.26 -10.48
CA VAL A 73 12.84 -1.57 -9.53
C VAL A 73 12.92 -3.07 -9.28
N ALA A 74 11.79 -3.77 -9.13
CA ALA A 74 11.78 -5.22 -8.98
C ALA A 74 12.30 -5.94 -10.23
N TRP A 75 11.92 -5.47 -11.42
CA TRP A 75 12.44 -5.99 -12.68
C TRP A 75 13.95 -5.79 -12.79
N MET A 76 14.44 -4.61 -12.44
CA MET A 76 15.88 -4.34 -12.39
C MET A 76 16.58 -5.29 -11.40
N ALA A 77 16.01 -5.54 -10.22
CA ALA A 77 16.56 -6.50 -9.27
C ALA A 77 16.66 -7.92 -9.88
N PHE A 78 15.62 -8.40 -10.54
CA PHE A 78 15.68 -9.67 -11.26
C PHE A 78 16.80 -9.70 -12.30
N ARG A 79 16.94 -8.63 -13.10
CA ARG A 79 17.99 -8.51 -14.13
C ARG A 79 19.39 -8.51 -13.53
N LEU A 80 19.59 -7.81 -12.41
CA LEU A 80 20.87 -7.72 -11.72
C LEU A 80 21.31 -9.04 -11.09
N ILE A 81 20.35 -9.87 -10.64
CA ILE A 81 20.61 -11.21 -10.08
C ILE A 81 20.71 -12.27 -11.22
N GLY A 82 20.68 -11.84 -12.49
CA GLY A 82 20.94 -12.70 -13.66
C GLY A 82 19.69 -13.30 -14.31
N SER A 83 18.49 -12.97 -13.84
CA SER A 83 17.24 -13.40 -14.48
C SER A 83 17.02 -12.65 -15.80
N ARG A 84 16.43 -13.32 -16.79
CA ARG A 84 15.99 -12.71 -18.06
C ARG A 84 14.48 -12.48 -18.13
N ILE A 85 13.80 -12.46 -16.99
CA ILE A 85 12.35 -12.23 -16.92
C ILE A 85 11.96 -10.91 -17.58
N GLU A 86 10.87 -10.93 -18.34
CA GLU A 86 10.36 -9.74 -19.01
C GLU A 86 9.69 -8.78 -18.02
N LEU A 87 9.71 -7.49 -18.34
CA LEU A 87 9.07 -6.46 -17.52
C LEU A 87 7.56 -6.73 -17.35
N ALA A 88 6.88 -7.16 -18.42
CA ALA A 88 5.45 -7.48 -18.37
C ALA A 88 5.14 -8.60 -17.35
N SER A 89 5.99 -9.62 -17.28
CA SER A 89 5.88 -10.70 -16.29
C SER A 89 6.05 -10.18 -14.87
N VAL A 90 7.03 -9.30 -14.63
CA VAL A 90 7.22 -8.70 -13.29
C VAL A 90 6.04 -7.82 -12.89
N VAL A 91 5.49 -7.04 -13.82
CA VAL A 91 4.27 -6.25 -13.59
C VAL A 91 3.08 -7.16 -13.22
N ALA A 92 2.95 -8.31 -13.89
CA ALA A 92 1.93 -9.31 -13.56
C ALA A 92 2.14 -9.91 -12.16
N ILE A 93 3.39 -10.28 -11.82
CA ILE A 93 3.76 -10.76 -10.48
C ILE A 93 3.41 -9.71 -9.42
N GLU A 94 3.81 -8.45 -9.59
CA GLU A 94 3.52 -7.37 -8.63
C GLU A 94 2.02 -7.15 -8.43
N SER A 95 1.21 -7.35 -9.49
CA SER A 95 -0.25 -7.25 -9.41
C SER A 95 -0.83 -8.37 -8.54
N LEU A 96 -0.36 -9.60 -8.76
CA LEU A 96 -0.78 -10.77 -8.00
C LEU A 96 -0.29 -10.72 -6.55
N VAL A 97 0.93 -10.24 -6.31
CA VAL A 97 1.47 -9.98 -4.96
C VAL A 97 0.64 -8.93 -4.24
N ALA A 98 0.22 -7.85 -4.90
CA ALA A 98 -0.66 -6.85 -4.31
C ALA A 98 -2.01 -7.45 -3.90
N ALA A 99 -2.59 -8.33 -4.71
CA ALA A 99 -3.80 -9.08 -4.36
C ALA A 99 -3.56 -10.07 -3.20
N ALA A 100 -2.43 -10.76 -3.16
CA ALA A 100 -2.10 -11.65 -2.05
C ALA A 100 -1.97 -10.89 -0.72
N ARG A 101 -1.32 -9.71 -0.74
CA ARG A 101 -1.21 -8.83 0.43
C ARG A 101 -2.55 -8.32 0.93
N SER A 102 -3.53 -8.09 0.06
CA SER A 102 -4.87 -7.65 0.47
C SER A 102 -5.70 -8.73 1.16
N VAL A 103 -5.34 -10.01 1.00
CA VAL A 103 -5.90 -11.11 1.81
C VAL A 103 -5.18 -11.21 3.16
N GLY A 104 -3.89 -10.86 3.21
CA GLY A 104 -3.05 -10.86 4.40
C GLY A 104 -3.27 -9.69 5.37
N VAL A 105 -4.45 -9.06 5.42
CA VAL A 105 -4.69 -7.84 6.23
C VAL A 105 -4.43 -8.01 7.73
N LEU A 106 -4.54 -9.24 8.23
CA LEU A 106 -4.25 -9.57 9.63
C LEU A 106 -2.75 -9.74 9.92
N VAL A 107 -1.92 -9.77 8.88
CA VAL A 107 -0.47 -9.98 8.98
C VAL A 107 0.24 -8.63 8.87
N PRO A 108 0.87 -8.14 9.95
CA PRO A 108 1.63 -6.90 9.93
C PRO A 108 2.69 -6.93 8.83
N ASN A 109 2.71 -5.89 7.99
CA ASN A 109 3.63 -5.75 6.85
C ASN A 109 3.63 -6.94 5.87
N ALA A 110 2.55 -7.74 5.86
CA ALA A 110 2.41 -8.95 5.05
C ALA A 110 3.65 -9.87 5.11
N LEU A 111 4.24 -10.00 6.30
CA LEU A 111 5.39 -10.88 6.57
C LEU A 111 5.05 -12.33 6.23
N GLY A 112 5.89 -12.99 5.43
CA GLY A 112 5.66 -14.33 4.92
C GLY A 112 4.72 -14.39 3.72
N VAL A 113 3.65 -13.57 3.66
CA VAL A 113 2.72 -13.53 2.52
C VAL A 113 3.43 -13.08 1.25
N GLN A 114 4.25 -12.04 1.34
CA GLN A 114 5.02 -11.53 0.20
C GLN A 114 6.02 -12.58 -0.30
N GLU A 115 6.78 -13.18 0.59
CA GLU A 115 7.84 -14.14 0.28
C GLU A 115 7.26 -15.39 -0.34
N ALA A 116 6.16 -15.91 0.22
CA ALA A 116 5.41 -17.00 -0.37
C ALA A 116 4.88 -16.63 -1.77
N ALA A 117 4.29 -15.45 -1.92
CA ALA A 117 3.78 -15.00 -3.21
C ALA A 117 4.88 -14.92 -4.26
N TYR A 118 6.04 -14.31 -3.99
CA TYR A 118 7.13 -14.29 -4.98
C TYR A 118 7.68 -15.68 -5.26
N THR A 119 7.87 -16.52 -4.24
CA THR A 119 8.41 -17.88 -4.39
C THR A 119 7.49 -18.74 -5.27
N VAL A 120 6.18 -18.61 -5.12
CA VAL A 120 5.17 -19.37 -5.89
C VAL A 120 4.94 -18.78 -7.28
N LEU A 121 4.87 -17.45 -7.40
CA LEU A 121 4.49 -16.80 -8.66
C LEU A 121 5.64 -16.75 -9.66
N THR A 122 6.87 -16.52 -9.22
CA THR A 122 8.02 -16.32 -10.11
C THR A 122 8.28 -17.50 -11.07
N PRO A 123 8.20 -18.78 -10.62
CA PRO A 123 8.28 -19.95 -11.51
C PRO A 123 7.25 -19.98 -12.64
N LEU A 124 6.04 -19.46 -12.40
CA LEU A 124 4.97 -19.42 -13.41
C LEU A 124 5.31 -18.51 -14.59
N PHE A 125 6.27 -17.61 -14.41
CA PHE A 125 6.77 -16.67 -15.42
C PHE A 125 8.18 -17.01 -15.92
N GLY A 126 8.66 -18.23 -15.65
CA GLY A 126 9.93 -18.73 -16.20
C GLY A 126 11.19 -18.30 -15.45
N ALA A 127 11.07 -17.84 -14.21
CA ALA A 127 12.22 -17.56 -13.35
C ALA A 127 12.19 -18.42 -12.08
N GLY A 128 13.35 -18.80 -11.56
CA GLY A 128 13.45 -19.70 -10.40
C GLY A 128 12.77 -19.16 -9.13
N ALA A 129 12.29 -20.07 -8.29
CA ALA A 129 11.65 -19.75 -7.01
C ALA A 129 12.63 -19.05 -6.07
N GLU A 130 13.89 -19.47 -6.09
CA GLU A 130 15.03 -18.89 -5.38
C GLU A 130 15.27 -17.43 -5.78
N LEU A 131 15.10 -17.10 -7.07
CA LEU A 131 15.20 -15.72 -7.56
C LEU A 131 14.03 -14.87 -7.08
N GLY A 132 12.82 -15.43 -7.09
CA GLY A 132 11.63 -14.79 -6.52
C GLY A 132 11.82 -14.46 -5.05
N LEU A 133 12.29 -15.42 -4.26
CA LEU A 133 12.58 -15.25 -2.84
C LEU A 133 13.67 -14.18 -2.64
N ALA A 134 14.77 -14.23 -3.40
CA ALA A 134 15.85 -13.24 -3.32
C ALA A 134 15.36 -11.81 -3.59
N VAL A 135 14.54 -11.60 -4.63
CA VAL A 135 13.95 -10.30 -4.92
C VAL A 135 13.00 -9.86 -3.82
N SER A 136 12.21 -10.77 -3.25
CA SER A 136 11.30 -10.45 -2.14
C SER A 136 12.06 -9.93 -0.91
N LEU A 137 13.21 -10.53 -0.59
CA LEU A 137 14.07 -10.12 0.52
C LEU A 137 14.78 -8.79 0.23
N LEU A 138 15.28 -8.62 -1.00
CA LEU A 138 15.91 -7.36 -1.43
C LEU A 138 14.95 -6.18 -1.29
N LYS A 139 13.67 -6.37 -1.65
CA LYS A 139 12.63 -5.35 -1.46
C LYS A 139 12.45 -5.00 0.02
N ARG A 140 12.45 -5.99 0.92
CA ARG A 140 12.38 -5.71 2.37
C ARG A 140 13.60 -4.95 2.86
N ALA A 141 14.80 -5.36 2.44
CA ALA A 141 16.02 -4.67 2.81
C ALA A 141 15.97 -3.20 2.39
N ARG A 142 15.52 -2.92 1.16
CA ARG A 142 15.28 -1.55 0.66
C ARG A 142 14.30 -0.79 1.54
N ASP A 143 13.15 -1.39 1.85
CA ASP A 143 12.11 -0.71 2.63
C ASP A 143 12.60 -0.40 4.06
N ILE A 144 13.44 -1.25 4.66
CA ILE A 144 14.08 -1.00 5.96
C ILE A 144 15.12 0.12 5.85
N VAL A 145 16.01 0.05 4.86
CA VAL A 145 17.08 1.04 4.64
C VAL A 145 16.51 2.44 4.40
N LEU A 146 15.35 2.54 3.74
CA LEU A 146 14.67 3.82 3.51
C LEU A 146 13.79 4.23 4.69
N GLY A 147 13.08 3.28 5.31
CA GLY A 147 12.10 3.56 6.36
C GLY A 147 12.74 3.92 7.70
N VAL A 148 13.80 3.23 8.11
CA VAL A 148 14.44 3.45 9.42
C VAL A 148 14.98 4.87 9.57
N PRO A 149 15.75 5.45 8.63
CA PRO A 149 16.23 6.83 8.75
C PRO A 149 15.08 7.85 8.85
N VAL A 150 14.01 7.65 8.06
CA VAL A 150 12.84 8.54 8.09
C VAL A 150 12.18 8.49 9.47
N LEU A 151 12.02 7.31 10.05
CA LEU A 151 11.46 7.14 11.40
C LEU A 151 12.36 7.76 12.46
N LEU A 152 13.68 7.61 12.36
CA LEU A 152 14.64 8.23 13.29
C LEU A 152 14.58 9.76 13.24
N VAL A 153 14.53 10.34 12.04
CA VAL A 153 14.39 11.79 11.86
C VAL A 153 13.07 12.28 12.46
N TRP A 154 11.98 11.54 12.22
CA TRP A 154 10.68 11.88 12.80
C TRP A 154 10.70 11.83 14.33
N GLN A 155 11.24 10.76 14.92
CA GLN A 155 11.40 10.61 16.37
C GLN A 155 12.24 11.74 16.98
N ALA A 156 13.32 12.15 16.32
CA ALA A 156 14.13 13.26 16.77
C ALA A 156 13.37 14.60 16.74
N ILE A 157 12.54 14.84 15.73
CA ILE A 157 11.72 16.04 15.64
C ILE A 157 10.66 16.05 16.75
N GLU A 158 9.95 14.94 16.94
CA GLU A 158 8.85 14.85 17.91
C GLU A 158 9.38 14.86 19.35
N GLY A 159 10.49 14.18 19.63
CA GLY A 159 11.15 14.23 20.94
C GLY A 159 11.57 15.64 21.33
N ARG A 160 12.08 16.44 20.37
CA ARG A 160 12.40 17.86 20.62
C ARG A 160 11.15 18.69 20.95
N ARG A 161 10.02 18.43 20.28
CA ARG A 161 8.76 19.12 20.56
C ARG A 161 8.21 18.79 21.94
N ALA A 162 8.28 17.51 22.34
CA ALA A 162 7.85 17.07 23.66
C ALA A 162 8.69 17.71 24.78
N LEU A 163 10.02 17.77 24.62
CA LEU A 163 10.92 18.40 25.59
C LEU A 163 10.72 19.93 25.66
N ALA A 164 10.53 20.61 24.53
CA ALA A 164 10.26 22.04 24.51
C ALA A 164 8.90 22.40 25.14
N GLY A 165 7.88 21.56 24.95
CA GLY A 165 6.56 21.72 25.58
C GLY A 165 6.61 21.53 27.10
N ALA A 166 7.43 20.60 27.60
CA ALA A 166 7.62 20.39 29.04
C ALA A 166 8.31 21.60 29.72
N ALA A 167 9.34 22.16 29.09
CA ALA A 167 10.05 23.33 29.63
C ALA A 167 9.18 24.61 29.68
N GLY A 168 8.21 24.75 28.77
CA GLY A 168 7.25 25.86 28.79
C GLY A 168 6.17 25.73 29.86
N ALA A 169 5.82 24.50 30.25
CA ALA A 169 4.83 24.23 31.29
C ALA A 169 5.38 24.52 32.71
N GLU A 170 6.68 24.28 32.94
CA GLU A 170 7.34 24.63 34.22
C GLU A 170 7.48 26.15 34.44
N SER A 171 7.51 26.96 33.37
CA SER A 171 7.62 28.42 33.48
C SER A 171 6.30 29.16 33.75
N ASP A 172 5.16 28.46 33.63
CA ASP A 172 3.80 29.03 33.80
C ASP A 172 3.20 28.72 35.19
N GLU A 173 3.96 28.09 36.10
CA GLU A 173 3.56 27.87 37.49
C GLU A 173 3.65 29.20 38.26
N PRO A 174 2.52 29.82 38.67
CA PRO A 174 2.55 31.12 39.31
C PRO A 174 3.13 30.97 40.72
N LEU A 175 4.18 31.73 41.02
CA LEU A 175 4.71 31.95 42.36
C LEU A 175 3.58 32.45 43.26
N SER A 176 3.03 31.54 44.07
CA SER A 176 2.08 31.81 45.16
C SER A 176 2.74 32.56 46.31
#